data_AF-A0A6C0JPC4-F1
#
_entry.id   AF-A0A6C0JPC4-F1
#
_cell.length_a   1.000
_cell.length_b   1.000
_cell.length_c   1.000
_cell.angle_alpha   90.00
_cell.angle_beta   90.00
_cell.angle_gamma   90.00
#
_symmetry.space_group_name_H-M   'P 1'
#
loop_
_entity.id
_entity.type
_entity.pdbx_description
1 polymer ?
#
loop_
_entity_poly.entity_id
_entity_poly.type
_entity_poly.pdbx_seq_one_letter_code
_entity_poly.pdbx_strand_id
1 'polypeptide(L)'
;MDSTTLSYPYYVFPSHILKIIREYSRPLTLPNWRTLHKFTNYRLFYCITNDNIPYRLLNIINTNMQTSEWYCMYAFVELWGPNYASIRFGIPVNKLVQINGMNQAINYYINLNQQIRRVCE
;
A
#
# COMPACT_ATOMS: atom_id res chain seq x y z
N MET A 1 -11.38 -41.03 -22.31
CA MET A 1 -11.83 -40.03 -21.31
C MET A 1 -10.56 -39.59 -20.62
N ASP A 2 -9.87 -38.62 -21.22
CA ASP A 2 -8.51 -38.30 -20.85
C ASP A 2 -8.52 -37.11 -19.91
N SER A 3 -8.09 -37.35 -18.68
CA SER A 3 -7.91 -36.38 -17.63
C SER A 3 -6.69 -35.50 -17.96
N THR A 4 -6.93 -34.39 -18.66
CA THR A 4 -5.95 -33.32 -18.81
C THR A 4 -5.70 -32.67 -17.45
N THR A 5 -4.67 -33.15 -16.76
CA THR A 5 -4.04 -32.45 -15.64
C THR A 5 -3.39 -31.18 -16.20
N LEU A 6 -4.11 -30.06 -16.08
CA LEU A 6 -3.55 -28.73 -16.30
C LEU A 6 -2.42 -28.50 -15.28
N SER A 7 -1.20 -28.80 -15.70
CA SER A 7 0.02 -28.37 -15.02
C SER A 7 0.08 -26.85 -15.08
N TYR A 8 -0.40 -26.21 -14.01
CA TYR A 8 -0.24 -24.76 -13.83
C TYR A 8 1.26 -24.46 -13.77
N PRO A 9 1.80 -23.58 -14.63
CA PRO A 9 3.20 -23.22 -14.55
C PRO A 9 3.44 -22.58 -13.18
N TYR A 10 4.38 -23.14 -12.43
CA TYR A 10 4.84 -22.63 -11.16
C TYR A 10 5.35 -21.20 -11.36
N TYR A 11 4.49 -20.21 -11.15
CA TYR A 11 4.93 -18.84 -10.92
C TYR A 11 5.72 -18.87 -9.61
N VAL A 12 7.05 -18.87 -9.73
CA VAL A 12 7.93 -18.67 -8.59
C VAL A 12 7.77 -17.22 -8.17
N PHE A 13 6.81 -16.99 -7.27
CA PHE A 13 6.62 -15.67 -6.69
C PHE A 13 7.92 -15.24 -6.01
N PRO A 14 8.35 -13.98 -6.20
CA PRO A 14 9.44 -13.43 -5.43
C PRO A 14 9.26 -13.68 -3.92
N SER A 15 10.35 -13.91 -3.20
CA SER A 15 10.32 -14.30 -1.79
C SER A 15 9.56 -13.31 -0.90
N HIS A 16 9.52 -12.03 -1.28
CA HIS A 16 8.71 -11.01 -0.60
C HIS A 16 7.21 -11.18 -0.83
N ILE A 17 6.77 -11.55 -2.03
CA ILE A 17 5.37 -11.85 -2.33
C ILE A 17 4.90 -13.08 -1.53
N LEU A 18 5.75 -14.11 -1.44
CA LEU A 18 5.45 -15.29 -0.62
C LEU A 18 5.29 -14.94 0.86
N LYS A 19 6.08 -13.98 1.36
CA LYS A 19 5.95 -13.47 2.74
C LYS A 19 4.61 -12.77 2.94
N ILE A 20 4.18 -11.94 2.00
CA ILE A 20 2.88 -11.26 2.03
C ILE A 20 1.74 -12.27 2.00
N ILE A 21 1.78 -13.23 1.06
CA ILE A 21 0.79 -14.31 0.98
C ILE A 21 0.72 -15.05 2.31
N ARG A 22 1.85 -15.47 2.88
CA ARG A 22 1.88 -16.16 4.19
C ARG A 22 1.25 -15.34 5.31
N GLU A 23 1.49 -14.04 5.37
CA GLU A 23 0.87 -13.17 6.38
C GLU A 23 -0.66 -13.06 6.20
N TYR A 24 -1.14 -12.94 4.96
CA TYR A 24 -2.57 -12.84 4.65
C TYR A 24 -3.31 -14.19 4.63
N SER A 25 -2.60 -15.32 4.53
CA SER A 25 -3.16 -16.68 4.53
C SER A 25 -3.30 -17.28 5.92
N ARG A 26 -2.80 -16.61 6.96
CA ARG A 26 -2.90 -17.11 8.34
C ARG A 26 -4.38 -17.15 8.77
N PRO A 27 -4.79 -18.21 9.48
CA PRO A 27 -6.19 -18.38 9.87
C PRO A 27 -6.66 -17.21 10.74
N LEU A 28 -7.89 -16.75 10.46
CA LEU A 28 -8.65 -15.69 11.15
C LEU A 28 -8.91 -15.96 12.65
N THR A 29 -8.27 -16.97 13.25
CA THR A 29 -8.45 -17.38 14.65
C THR A 29 -7.32 -16.90 15.56
N LEU A 30 -6.24 -16.33 15.04
CA LEU A 30 -5.16 -15.77 15.85
C LEU A 30 -5.53 -14.36 16.38
N PRO A 31 -5.57 -14.10 17.70
CA PRO A 31 -6.00 -12.80 18.26
C PRO A 31 -5.32 -11.55 17.65
N ASN A 32 -4.13 -11.74 17.08
CA ASN A 32 -3.27 -10.72 16.49
C ASN A 32 -3.54 -10.44 14.99
N TRP A 33 -4.44 -11.17 14.30
CA TRP A 33 -4.76 -10.84 12.90
C TRP A 33 -5.46 -9.48 12.78
N ARG A 34 -6.23 -9.09 13.82
CA ARG A 34 -6.82 -7.74 13.95
C ARG A 34 -5.77 -6.64 14.14
N THR A 35 -4.58 -6.95 14.66
CA THR A 35 -3.48 -5.98 14.77
C THR A 35 -2.61 -5.92 13.52
N LEU A 36 -2.61 -6.97 12.68
CA LEU A 36 -1.98 -6.94 11.35
C LEU A 36 -2.61 -5.88 10.44
N HIS A 37 -3.93 -5.66 10.60
CA HIS A 37 -4.70 -4.59 9.94
C HIS A 37 -4.14 -3.17 10.20
N LYS A 38 -3.28 -3.01 11.22
CA LYS A 38 -2.74 -1.72 11.66
C LYS A 38 -1.32 -1.44 11.15
N PHE A 39 -0.63 -2.42 10.57
CA PHE A 39 0.72 -2.24 10.02
C PHE A 39 0.71 -2.29 8.50
N THR A 40 -0.04 -1.38 7.89
CA THR A 40 0.13 -1.06 6.48
C THR A 40 1.45 -0.31 6.32
N ASN A 41 2.43 -1.01 5.75
CA ASN A 41 3.77 -0.50 5.47
C ASN A 41 3.81 -0.02 4.01
N TYR A 42 4.50 1.07 3.72
CA TYR A 42 4.72 1.56 2.35
C TYR A 42 5.31 0.49 1.44
N ARG A 43 6.16 -0.39 1.98
CA ARG A 43 6.72 -1.51 1.23
C ARG A 43 5.64 -2.47 0.74
N LEU A 44 4.60 -2.72 1.55
CA LEU A 44 3.46 -3.54 1.13
C LEU A 44 2.73 -2.85 -0.02
N PHE A 45 2.43 -1.55 0.13
CA PHE A 45 1.77 -0.75 -0.90
C PHE A 45 2.58 -0.74 -2.21
N TYR A 46 3.88 -0.49 -2.13
CA TYR A 46 4.79 -0.46 -3.27
C TYR A 46 4.89 -1.81 -3.98
N CYS A 47 4.97 -2.92 -3.24
CA CYS A 47 4.97 -4.25 -3.85
C CYS A 47 3.64 -4.51 -4.57
N ILE A 48 2.52 -4.09 -3.99
CA ILE A 48 1.19 -4.30 -4.59
C ILE A 48 1.01 -3.48 -5.87
N THR A 49 1.52 -2.25 -5.91
CA THR A 49 1.38 -1.37 -7.07
C THR A 49 2.31 -1.72 -8.22
N ASN A 50 3.45 -2.37 -7.95
CA ASN A 50 4.47 -2.62 -8.98
C ASN A 50 4.65 -4.11 -9.36
N ASP A 51 4.20 -5.06 -8.54
CA ASP A 51 4.35 -6.49 -8.83
C ASP A 51 3.11 -7.07 -9.54
N ASN A 52 3.34 -8.10 -10.37
CA ASN A 52 2.27 -8.89 -11.00
C ASN A 52 1.61 -9.83 -9.98
N ILE A 53 0.75 -9.27 -9.13
CA ILE A 53 -0.04 -10.01 -8.13
C ILE A 53 -1.35 -10.49 -8.75
N PRO A 54 -1.80 -11.74 -8.48
CA PRO A 54 -3.11 -12.21 -8.92
C PRO A 54 -4.24 -11.26 -8.51
N TYR A 55 -5.12 -10.90 -9.45
CA TYR A 55 -6.16 -9.88 -9.28
C TYR A 55 -7.02 -10.04 -8.01
N ARG A 56 -7.41 -11.28 -7.68
CA ARG A 56 -8.24 -11.56 -6.49
C ARG A 56 -7.51 -11.24 -5.19
N LEU A 57 -6.21 -11.54 -5.12
CA LEU A 57 -5.38 -11.24 -3.96
C LEU A 57 -5.09 -9.73 -3.89
N LEU A 58 -4.79 -9.12 -5.04
CA LEU A 58 -4.64 -7.67 -5.17
C LEU A 58 -5.87 -6.93 -4.61
N ASN A 59 -7.08 -7.36 -4.97
CA ASN A 59 -8.30 -6.71 -4.51
C ASN A 59 -8.49 -6.80 -2.99
N ILE A 60 -8.26 -7.99 -2.41
CA ILE A 60 -8.35 -8.18 -0.95
C ILE A 60 -7.35 -7.28 -0.22
N ILE A 61 -6.10 -7.24 -0.69
CA ILE A 61 -5.08 -6.45 -0.03
C ILE A 61 -5.37 -4.95 -0.18
N ASN A 62 -5.81 -4.51 -1.37
CA ASN A 62 -6.22 -3.12 -1.59
C ASN A 62 -7.38 -2.71 -0.70
N THR A 63 -8.44 -3.51 -0.59
CA THR A 63 -9.56 -3.21 0.32
C THR A 63 -9.10 -3.09 1.78
N ASN A 64 -8.24 -4.00 2.24
CA ASN A 64 -7.70 -3.96 3.60
C ASN A 64 -6.75 -2.77 3.81
N MET A 65 -6.04 -2.35 2.78
CA MET A 65 -5.15 -1.20 2.84
C MET A 65 -5.93 0.12 2.85
N GLN A 66 -6.93 0.26 1.98
CA GLN A 66 -7.77 1.46 1.88
C GLN A 66 -8.55 1.76 3.17
N THR A 67 -8.84 0.73 3.96
CA THR A 67 -9.49 0.87 5.27
C THR A 67 -8.51 1.21 6.40
N SER A 68 -7.21 1.25 6.14
CA SER A 68 -6.20 1.61 7.13
C SER A 68 -6.04 3.12 7.27
N GLU A 69 -5.84 3.58 8.51
CA GLU A 69 -5.60 4.99 8.82
C GLU A 69 -4.34 5.52 8.12
N TRP A 70 -3.32 4.67 7.99
CA TRP A 70 -2.09 4.98 7.26
C TRP A 70 -2.35 5.31 5.79
N TYR A 71 -3.17 4.52 5.09
CA TYR A 71 -3.46 4.78 3.68
C TYR A 71 -4.28 6.06 3.51
N CYS A 72 -5.25 6.29 4.41
CA CYS A 72 -5.99 7.55 4.44
C CYS A 72 -5.05 8.74 4.60
N MET A 73 -4.05 8.66 5.49
CA MET A 73 -3.03 9.69 5.64
C MET A 73 -2.18 9.83 4.37
N TYR A 74 -1.69 8.74 3.81
CA TYR A 74 -0.86 8.72 2.61
C TYR A 74 -1.56 9.39 1.42
N ALA A 75 -2.78 8.95 1.12
CA ALA A 75 -3.58 9.51 0.02
C ALA A 75 -3.93 10.99 0.25
N PHE A 76 -4.18 11.39 1.50
CA PHE A 76 -4.46 12.79 1.82
C PHE A 76 -3.24 13.69 1.61
N VAL A 77 -2.03 13.20 1.94
CA VAL A 77 -0.78 13.91 1.65
C VAL A 77 -0.56 14.04 0.15
N GLU A 78 -0.80 13.00 -0.65
CA GLU A 78 -0.63 13.07 -2.11
C GLU A 78 -1.59 14.08 -2.76
N LEU A 79 -2.82 14.20 -2.26
CA LEU A 79 -3.84 15.08 -2.83
C LEU A 79 -3.73 16.53 -2.36
N TRP A 80 -3.54 16.73 -1.05
CA TRP A 80 -3.65 18.05 -0.42
C TRP A 80 -2.32 18.57 0.11
N GLY A 81 -1.29 17.72 0.18
CA GLY A 81 0.02 18.07 0.70
C GLY A 81 0.16 17.91 2.22
N PRO A 82 1.41 17.95 2.72
CA PRO A 82 1.73 17.63 4.11
C PRO A 82 1.18 18.63 5.13
N ASN A 83 1.04 19.92 4.77
CA ASN A 83 0.52 20.94 5.68
C ASN A 83 -0.95 20.71 6.02
N TYR A 84 -1.77 20.42 5.01
CA TYR A 84 -3.19 20.12 5.23
C TYR A 84 -3.38 18.79 5.94
N ALA A 85 -2.56 17.79 5.62
CA ALA A 85 -2.55 16.52 6.36
C ALA A 85 -2.20 16.74 7.84
N SER A 86 -1.22 17.60 8.13
CA SER A 86 -0.81 17.92 9.50
C SER A 86 -1.96 18.47 10.35
N ILE A 87 -2.75 19.38 9.77
CA ILE A 87 -3.94 19.95 10.41
C ILE A 87 -5.01 18.88 10.62
N ARG A 88 -5.30 18.08 9.59
CA ARG A 88 -6.39 17.09 9.64
C ARG A 88 -6.15 15.97 10.64
N PHE A 89 -4.91 15.48 10.73
CA PHE A 89 -4.57 14.34 11.59
C PHE A 89 -3.96 14.77 12.94
N GLY A 90 -3.73 16.07 13.17
CA GLY A 90 -3.13 16.58 14.40
C GLY A 90 -1.67 16.13 14.59
N ILE A 91 -0.98 15.78 13.51
CA ILE A 91 0.41 15.32 13.52
C ILE A 91 1.27 16.42 12.91
N PRO A 92 2.26 16.98 13.63
CA PRO A 92 3.13 18.02 13.05
C PRO A 92 3.92 17.45 11.87
N VAL A 93 4.14 18.28 10.84
CA VAL A 93 4.76 17.86 9.56
C VAL A 93 6.07 17.09 9.76
N ASN A 94 6.93 17.55 10.68
CA ASN A 94 8.20 16.88 10.99
C ASN A 94 8.03 15.43 11.48
N LYS A 95 6.96 15.12 12.23
CA LYS A 95 6.62 13.76 12.65
C LYS A 95 5.93 12.99 11.52
N LEU A 96 5.12 13.68 10.72
CA LEU A 96 4.43 13.10 9.56
C LEU A 96 5.45 12.50 8.59
N VAL A 97 6.55 13.20 8.35
CA VAL A 97 7.68 12.77 7.51
C VAL A 97 8.40 11.51 8.06
N GLN A 98 8.34 11.28 9.38
CA GLN A 98 8.95 10.11 10.03
C GLN A 98 8.07 8.85 9.90
N ILE A 99 6.79 9.00 9.55
CA ILE A 99 5.90 7.87 9.30
C ILE A 99 6.33 7.19 8.01
N ASN A 100 6.48 5.87 8.06
CA ASN A 100 6.90 5.04 6.94
C ASN A 100 6.04 5.35 5.68
N GLY A 101 6.68 5.68 4.55
CA GLY A 101 5.99 5.98 3.29
C GLY A 101 5.56 7.42 3.06
N MET A 102 5.48 8.25 4.11
CA MET A 102 4.97 9.61 3.97
C MET A 102 5.91 10.51 3.19
N ASN A 103 7.23 10.27 3.27
CA ASN A 103 8.20 10.96 2.43
C ASN A 103 7.93 10.77 0.94
N GLN A 104 7.51 9.57 0.54
CA GLN A 104 7.20 9.25 -0.85
C GLN A 104 5.94 9.97 -1.32
N ALA A 105 4.88 10.01 -0.49
CA ALA A 105 3.68 10.79 -0.77
C ALA A 105 3.98 12.29 -0.92
N ILE A 106 4.82 12.86 -0.04
CA ILE A 106 5.22 14.26 -0.09
C ILE A 106 5.98 14.56 -1.39
N ASN A 107 6.94 13.72 -1.75
CA ASN A 107 7.70 13.87 -2.99
C ASN A 107 6.79 13.80 -4.22
N TYR A 108 5.81 12.88 -4.21
CA TYR A 108 4.81 12.78 -5.29
C TYR A 108 4.00 14.08 -5.42
N TYR A 109 3.48 14.61 -4.31
CA TYR A 109 2.77 15.89 -4.29
C TYR A 109 3.61 17.05 -4.83
N ILE A 110 4.88 17.16 -4.41
CA ILE A 110 5.77 18.23 -4.89
C ILE A 110 5.99 18.11 -6.41
N ASN A 111 6.30 16.90 -6.89
CA ASN A 111 6.52 16.66 -8.31
C ASN A 111 5.29 16.98 -9.16
N LEU A 112 4.10 16.57 -8.71
CA LEU A 112 2.84 16.84 -9.41
C LEU A 112 2.59 18.36 -9.52
N ASN A 113 2.78 19.10 -8.42
CA ASN A 113 2.60 20.56 -8.44
C ASN A 113 3.64 21.27 -9.31
N GLN A 114 4.87 20.78 -9.37
CA GLN A 114 5.88 21.31 -10.29
C GLN A 114 5.49 21.07 -11.75
N GLN A 115 4.97 19.88 -12.08
CA GLN A 115 4.50 19.57 -13.43
C GLN A 115 3.31 20.45 -13.82
N ILE A 116 2.32 20.62 -12.94
CA ILE A 116 1.17 21.49 -13.18
C ILE A 116 1.62 22.93 -13.47
N ARG A 117 2.54 23.48 -12.67
CA ARG A 117 3.08 24.83 -12.89
C ARG A 117 3.72 24.98 -14.25
N ARG A 118 4.52 24.01 -14.70
CA ARG A 118 5.15 24.02 -16.03
C ARG A 118 4.16 23.95 -17.19
N VAL A 119 2.96 23.40 -16.98
CA VAL A 119 1.91 23.34 -18.00
C VAL A 119 1.09 24.64 -18.06
N CYS A 120 1.05 25.38 -16.95
CA CYS A 120 0.30 26.64 -16.83
C CYS A 120 1.13 27.90 -17.15
N GLU A 121 2.45 27.75 -17.36
CA GLU A 121 3.37 28.78 -17.87
C GLU A 121 3.43 28.74 -19.40
#